data_AF-A0A917YFG9-F1
#
_entry.id   AF-A0A917YFG9-F1
#
_cell.length_a   1.000
_cell.length_b   1.000
_cell.length_c   1.000
_cell.angle_alpha   90.00
_cell.angle_beta   90.00
_cell.angle_gamma   90.00
#
_symmetry.space_group_name_H-M   'P 1'
#
loop_
_entity.id
_entity.type
_entity.pdbx_description
1 polymer ?
#
loop_
_entity_poly.entity_id
_entity_poly.type
_entity_poly.pdbx_seq_one_letter_code
_entity_poly.pdbx_strand_id
1 'polypeptide(L)'
;MTLVPDTTRPPRRLDDVPGWFPVLDQMLFEWFLDRQKSSGMRGDLLEVGVYMGKSAIFLGRHLQDGERYTVCDLFEGSAPDDANKAESTKSYAALTRQAFEENYLSFHDALPRVLQGPSSVVPAETVPDSCRFVHIDASHLYEHVYDDIGAARDALLPGGVVVLDDFRSEHTPGVSVAAWEAVLTRGLRPICLSTQKLYGTWDDPGPAQEELLAAVRGREDCRLSVQQAAGHRIVRLKSKKGMQAPPFPPSRYASVPDPAADRTLTRPSGPAAPRRGRTRRIAADLLPPVLTRAIRSARAGRGPGAR
;
A
#
# COMPACT_ATOMS: atom_id res chain seq x y z
N MET A 1 1.44 18.29 7.44
CA MET A 1 1.11 18.75 6.07
C MET A 1 2.11 18.12 5.13
N THR A 2 1.75 16.95 4.60
CA THR A 2 2.55 16.25 3.59
C THR A 2 2.22 16.91 2.25
N LEU A 3 3.25 17.34 1.52
CA LEU A 3 3.09 17.99 0.22
C LEU A 3 2.39 17.01 -0.74
N VAL A 4 1.28 17.45 -1.35
CA VAL A 4 0.67 16.75 -2.48
C VAL A 4 1.71 16.74 -3.60
N PRO A 5 2.11 15.57 -4.14
CA PRO A 5 3.01 15.52 -5.29
C PRO A 5 2.40 16.30 -6.45
N ASP A 6 3.24 17.08 -7.14
CA ASP A 6 2.85 17.76 -8.36
C ASP A 6 2.52 16.71 -9.43
N THR A 7 1.23 16.39 -9.60
CA THR A 7 0.72 15.38 -10.55
C THR A 7 0.90 15.80 -12.01
N THR A 8 1.52 16.96 -12.27
CA THR A 8 1.68 17.50 -13.64
C THR A 8 2.82 16.85 -14.43
N ARG A 9 3.66 15.99 -13.81
CA ARG A 9 4.80 15.35 -14.49
C ARG A 9 4.62 13.85 -14.61
N PRO A 10 4.83 13.28 -15.81
CA PRO A 10 4.84 11.83 -15.98
C PRO A 10 5.91 11.17 -15.08
N PRO A 11 5.60 10.05 -14.41
CA PRO A 11 6.53 9.34 -13.56
C PRO A 11 7.70 8.79 -14.39
N ARG A 12 8.93 8.83 -13.85
CA ARG A 12 10.14 8.28 -14.49
C ARG A 12 10.51 6.91 -13.92
N ARG A 13 10.17 6.69 -12.66
CA ARG A 13 10.36 5.44 -11.89
C ARG A 13 9.07 5.12 -11.15
N LEU A 14 8.89 3.86 -10.78
CA LEU A 14 7.71 3.43 -10.01
C LEU A 14 7.56 4.23 -8.70
N ASP A 15 8.68 4.60 -8.07
CA ASP A 15 8.69 5.39 -6.84
C ASP A 15 8.11 6.80 -7.01
N ASP A 16 8.11 7.35 -8.23
CA ASP A 16 7.52 8.66 -8.53
C ASP A 16 5.98 8.61 -8.57
N VAL A 17 5.40 7.42 -8.76
CA VAL A 17 3.94 7.23 -8.75
C VAL A 17 3.44 7.34 -7.30
N PRO A 18 2.50 8.25 -6.99
CA PRO A 18 1.92 8.34 -5.66
C PRO A 18 1.21 7.04 -5.27
N GLY A 19 1.30 6.63 -4.00
CA GLY A 19 0.63 5.44 -3.49
C GLY A 19 1.45 4.68 -2.46
N TRP A 20 0.78 3.81 -1.69
CA TRP A 20 1.34 3.05 -0.58
C TRP A 20 1.65 1.62 -0.99
N PHE A 21 2.80 1.43 -1.63
CA PHE A 21 3.27 0.09 -2.01
C PHE A 21 4.68 -0.19 -1.46
N PRO A 22 4.80 -0.62 -0.19
CA PRO A 22 6.08 -0.80 0.48
C PRO A 22 6.99 -1.83 -0.22
N VAL A 23 8.30 -1.67 -0.07
CA VAL A 23 9.31 -2.55 -0.71
C VAL A 23 9.16 -4.03 -0.38
N LEU A 24 8.67 -4.36 0.82
CA LEU A 24 8.39 -5.75 1.19
C LEU A 24 7.21 -6.32 0.39
N ASP A 25 6.18 -5.52 0.16
CA ASP A 25 5.00 -5.95 -0.59
C ASP A 25 5.30 -6.02 -2.09
N GLN A 26 6.15 -5.14 -2.62
CA GLN A 26 6.69 -5.29 -3.98
C GLN A 26 7.41 -6.65 -4.15
N MET A 27 8.26 -7.01 -3.19
CA MET A 27 8.95 -8.32 -3.21
C MET A 27 7.97 -9.49 -3.07
N LEU A 28 6.96 -9.39 -2.19
CA LEU A 28 5.97 -10.45 -2.00
C LEU A 28 5.10 -10.63 -3.25
N PHE A 29 4.64 -9.54 -3.87
CA PHE A 29 3.90 -9.59 -5.15
C PHE A 29 4.73 -10.29 -6.22
N GLU A 30 5.98 -9.85 -6.43
CA GLU A 30 6.90 -10.48 -7.39
C GLU A 30 7.06 -11.98 -7.10
N TRP A 31 7.32 -12.34 -5.84
CA TRP A 31 7.51 -13.73 -5.44
C TRP A 31 6.28 -14.60 -5.70
N PHE A 32 5.07 -14.15 -5.33
CA PHE A 32 3.85 -14.91 -5.57
C PHE A 32 3.55 -15.06 -7.06
N LEU A 33 3.69 -13.98 -7.83
CA LEU A 33 3.40 -13.96 -9.26
C LEU A 33 4.42 -14.79 -10.05
N ASP A 34 5.71 -14.71 -9.70
CA ASP A 34 6.76 -15.54 -10.30
C ASP A 34 6.62 -17.00 -9.93
N ARG A 35 6.24 -17.30 -8.68
CA ARG A 35 5.92 -18.66 -8.25
C ARG A 35 4.82 -19.25 -9.12
N GLN A 36 3.68 -18.55 -9.27
CA GLN A 36 2.57 -18.98 -10.11
C GLN A 36 3.00 -19.19 -11.57
N LYS A 37 3.75 -18.24 -12.14
CA LYS A 37 4.27 -18.34 -13.51
C LYS A 37 5.19 -19.55 -13.67
N SER A 38 6.11 -19.77 -12.73
CA SER A 38 7.06 -20.88 -12.77
C SER A 38 6.41 -22.26 -12.65
N SER A 39 5.26 -22.35 -11.96
CA SER A 39 4.45 -23.57 -11.90
C SER A 39 3.52 -23.74 -13.10
N GLY A 40 3.57 -22.85 -14.09
CA GLY A 40 2.71 -22.87 -15.27
C GLY A 40 1.25 -22.48 -14.98
N MET A 41 0.97 -21.86 -13.83
CA MET A 41 -0.38 -21.38 -13.52
C MET A 41 -0.73 -20.20 -14.43
N ARG A 42 -1.96 -20.24 -14.95
CA ARG A 42 -2.54 -19.21 -15.82
C ARG A 42 -3.85 -18.74 -15.23
N GLY A 43 -4.12 -17.46 -15.34
CA GLY A 43 -5.34 -16.85 -14.82
C GLY A 43 -5.27 -15.34 -14.85
N ASP A 44 -6.42 -14.71 -14.82
CA ASP A 44 -6.59 -13.28 -14.83
C ASP A 44 -6.02 -12.63 -13.55
N LEU A 45 -5.78 -11.34 -13.64
CA LEU A 45 -5.40 -10.49 -12.51
C LEU A 45 -6.56 -9.56 -12.20
N LEU A 46 -6.81 -9.31 -10.92
CA LEU A 46 -7.83 -8.37 -10.45
C LEU A 46 -7.25 -7.49 -9.33
N GLU A 47 -7.52 -6.19 -9.42
CA GLU A 47 -7.23 -5.25 -8.34
C GLU A 47 -8.42 -4.33 -8.09
N VAL A 48 -8.80 -4.19 -6.82
CA VAL A 48 -9.93 -3.39 -6.36
C VAL A 48 -9.37 -2.32 -5.43
N GLY A 49 -9.43 -1.06 -5.85
CA GLY A 49 -8.68 0.06 -5.29
C GLY A 49 -7.30 0.17 -5.92
N VAL A 50 -7.11 1.12 -6.83
CA VAL A 50 -5.82 1.33 -7.53
C VAL A 50 -5.21 2.68 -7.28
N TYR A 51 -6.01 3.67 -6.86
CA TYR A 51 -5.55 5.05 -6.67
C TYR A 51 -4.80 5.56 -7.93
N MET A 52 -3.57 6.06 -7.77
CA MET A 52 -2.72 6.55 -8.86
C MET A 52 -1.98 5.44 -9.62
N GLY A 53 -2.22 4.17 -9.26
CA GLY A 53 -1.81 3.00 -10.04
C GLY A 53 -0.47 2.38 -9.67
N LYS A 54 0.14 2.69 -8.51
CA LYS A 54 1.48 2.19 -8.17
C LYS A 54 1.57 0.66 -8.09
N SER A 55 0.68 0.03 -7.34
CA SER A 55 0.55 -1.44 -7.28
C SER A 55 0.07 -2.00 -8.62
N ALA A 56 -0.85 -1.31 -9.28
CA ALA A 56 -1.39 -1.75 -10.57
C ALA A 56 -0.33 -1.82 -11.69
N ILE A 57 0.51 -0.79 -11.78
CA ILE A 57 1.67 -0.76 -12.68
C ILE A 57 2.59 -1.94 -12.40
N PHE A 58 2.80 -2.28 -11.13
CA PHE A 58 3.63 -3.41 -10.77
C PHE A 58 3.01 -4.74 -11.18
N LEU A 59 1.75 -4.96 -10.78
CA LEU A 59 0.98 -6.17 -11.06
C LEU A 59 0.85 -6.43 -12.56
N GLY A 60 0.59 -5.37 -13.35
CA GLY A 60 0.46 -5.44 -14.80
C GLY A 60 1.69 -6.01 -15.52
N ARG A 61 2.90 -5.93 -14.94
CA ARG A 61 4.10 -6.54 -15.53
C ARG A 61 4.09 -8.06 -15.50
N HIS A 62 3.29 -8.65 -14.63
CA HIS A 62 3.15 -10.09 -14.48
C HIS A 62 1.98 -10.65 -15.29
N LEU A 63 1.28 -9.81 -16.06
CA LEU A 63 0.24 -10.27 -16.99
C LEU A 63 0.88 -11.15 -18.06
N GLN A 64 0.39 -12.38 -18.22
CA GLN A 64 0.87 -13.32 -19.24
C GLN A 64 -0.02 -13.26 -20.48
N ASP A 65 0.51 -13.72 -21.62
CA ASP A 65 -0.26 -13.77 -22.88
C ASP A 65 -1.60 -14.49 -22.68
N GLY A 66 -2.70 -13.93 -23.18
CA GLY A 66 -4.03 -14.53 -23.07
C GLY A 66 -4.69 -14.45 -21.69
N GLU A 67 -4.03 -13.88 -20.68
CA GLU A 67 -4.67 -13.46 -19.43
C GLU A 67 -5.31 -12.07 -19.59
N ARG A 68 -6.30 -11.75 -18.75
CA ARG A 68 -6.85 -10.40 -18.63
C ARG A 68 -6.44 -9.77 -17.30
N TYR A 69 -6.30 -8.45 -17.31
CA TYR A 69 -6.14 -7.67 -16.09
C TYR A 69 -7.30 -6.69 -15.97
N THR A 70 -8.03 -6.78 -14.86
CA THR A 70 -9.13 -5.88 -14.50
C THR A 70 -8.75 -5.06 -13.27
N VAL A 71 -9.02 -3.77 -13.31
CA VAL A 71 -8.88 -2.85 -12.17
C VAL A 71 -10.21 -2.19 -11.87
N CYS A 72 -10.52 -1.94 -10.60
CA CYS A 72 -11.73 -1.24 -10.18
C CYS A 72 -11.41 -0.14 -9.18
N ASP A 73 -11.95 1.06 -9.40
CA ASP A 73 -11.81 2.20 -8.48
C ASP A 73 -12.95 3.21 -8.70
N LEU A 74 -13.24 4.01 -7.69
CA LEU A 74 -14.18 5.12 -7.80
C LEU A 74 -13.60 6.27 -8.62
N PHE A 75 -12.28 6.49 -8.54
CA PHE A 75 -11.59 7.66 -9.08
C PHE A 75 -12.25 8.98 -8.64
N GLU A 76 -12.60 9.88 -9.57
CA GLU A 76 -13.38 11.09 -9.30
C GLU A 76 -14.89 10.82 -9.03
N GLY A 77 -15.30 9.56 -9.01
CA GLY A 77 -16.66 9.14 -8.70
C GLY A 77 -17.02 9.32 -7.24
N SER A 78 -18.30 9.56 -6.96
CA SER A 78 -18.78 9.66 -5.59
C SER A 78 -18.84 8.28 -4.94
N ALA A 79 -18.13 8.10 -3.83
CA ALA A 79 -18.34 6.94 -2.96
C ALA A 79 -19.80 6.88 -2.50
N PRO A 80 -20.41 5.69 -2.35
CA PRO A 80 -21.80 5.56 -1.93
C PRO A 80 -22.03 6.09 -0.50
N ASP A 81 -21.09 5.81 0.41
CA ASP A 81 -21.23 6.12 1.84
C ASP A 81 -20.46 7.37 2.27
N ASP A 82 -21.01 8.09 3.26
CA ASP A 82 -20.48 9.37 3.71
C ASP A 82 -19.09 9.26 4.34
N ALA A 83 -18.75 8.13 4.98
CA ALA A 83 -17.41 7.89 5.50
C ALA A 83 -16.36 7.76 4.38
N ASN A 84 -16.67 6.97 3.34
CA ASN A 84 -15.80 6.84 2.16
C ASN A 84 -15.69 8.17 1.38
N LYS A 85 -16.78 8.96 1.29
CA LYS A 85 -16.73 10.32 0.72
C LYS A 85 -15.78 11.23 1.51
N ALA A 86 -15.88 11.21 2.85
CA ALA A 86 -15.06 12.04 3.72
C ALA A 86 -13.58 11.69 3.63
N GLU A 87 -13.25 10.40 3.50
CA GLU A 87 -11.89 9.93 3.25
C GLU A 87 -11.39 10.35 1.86
N SER A 88 -12.18 10.11 0.81
CA SER A 88 -11.83 10.47 -0.57
C SER A 88 -11.54 11.96 -0.73
N THR A 89 -12.35 12.81 -0.10
CA THR A 89 -12.17 14.27 -0.11
C THR A 89 -10.85 14.70 0.56
N LYS A 90 -10.38 13.97 1.58
CA LYS A 90 -9.17 14.32 2.35
C LYS A 90 -7.90 13.73 1.74
N SER A 91 -7.94 12.48 1.32
CA SER A 91 -6.77 11.69 0.93
C SER A 91 -6.59 11.60 -0.58
N TYR A 92 -7.66 11.78 -1.37
CA TYR A 92 -7.68 11.49 -2.80
C TYR A 92 -8.12 12.67 -3.68
N ALA A 93 -8.02 13.92 -3.20
CA ALA A 93 -8.53 15.11 -3.91
C ALA A 93 -7.94 15.34 -5.33
N ALA A 94 -6.79 14.74 -5.66
CA ALA A 94 -6.17 14.82 -6.98
C ALA A 94 -6.41 13.56 -7.85
N LEU A 95 -7.07 12.54 -7.30
CA LEU A 95 -7.33 11.27 -7.99
C LEU A 95 -8.34 11.49 -9.11
N THR A 96 -7.92 11.13 -10.33
CA THR A 96 -8.81 10.99 -11.47
C THR A 96 -8.47 9.72 -12.21
N ARG A 97 -9.42 9.17 -12.95
CA ARG A 97 -9.19 8.04 -13.85
C ARG A 97 -8.09 8.36 -14.86
N GLN A 98 -8.09 9.57 -15.40
CA GLN A 98 -7.07 10.03 -16.33
C GLN A 98 -5.67 9.99 -15.72
N ALA A 99 -5.50 10.46 -14.47
CA ALA A 99 -4.21 10.43 -13.80
C ALA A 99 -3.68 9.00 -13.60
N PHE A 100 -4.56 8.06 -13.23
CA PHE A 100 -4.23 6.63 -13.18
C PHE A 100 -3.80 6.11 -14.55
N GLU A 101 -4.60 6.35 -15.60
CA GLU A 101 -4.33 5.85 -16.95
C GLU A 101 -3.00 6.39 -17.51
N GLU A 102 -2.70 7.68 -17.29
CA GLU A 102 -1.44 8.32 -17.69
C GLU A 102 -0.24 7.72 -16.95
N ASN A 103 -0.35 7.51 -15.64
CA ASN A 103 0.68 6.83 -14.86
C ASN A 103 0.88 5.39 -15.35
N TYR A 104 -0.20 4.65 -15.61
CA TYR A 104 -0.13 3.27 -16.07
C TYR A 104 0.55 3.16 -17.44
N LEU A 105 0.11 3.97 -18.40
CA LEU A 105 0.67 4.01 -19.76
C LEU A 105 2.11 4.53 -19.82
N SER A 106 2.60 5.17 -18.76
CA SER A 106 4.03 5.50 -18.64
C SER A 106 4.92 4.26 -18.59
N PHE A 107 4.39 3.11 -18.16
CA PHE A 107 5.15 1.86 -17.99
C PHE A 107 4.66 0.72 -18.90
N HIS A 108 3.42 0.77 -19.38
CA HIS A 108 2.78 -0.27 -20.18
C HIS A 108 2.26 0.28 -21.51
N ASP A 109 2.10 -0.58 -22.51
CA ASP A 109 1.65 -0.17 -23.86
C ASP A 109 0.13 -0.15 -24.02
N ALA A 110 -0.62 -0.81 -23.14
CA ALA A 110 -2.07 -0.84 -23.14
C ALA A 110 -2.61 -0.79 -21.71
N LEU A 111 -3.79 -0.20 -21.54
CA LEU A 111 -4.48 -0.16 -20.25
C LEU A 111 -5.03 -1.54 -19.88
N PRO A 112 -5.14 -1.84 -18.57
CA PRO A 112 -6.00 -2.93 -18.13
C PRO A 112 -7.46 -2.57 -18.41
N ARG A 113 -8.36 -3.53 -18.20
CA ARG A 113 -9.79 -3.23 -18.20
C ARG A 113 -10.14 -2.42 -16.95
N VAL A 114 -10.53 -1.16 -17.15
CA VAL A 114 -10.85 -0.23 -16.06
C VAL A 114 -12.36 -0.23 -15.78
N LEU A 115 -12.74 -0.62 -14.57
CA LEU A 115 -14.08 -0.51 -14.01
C LEU A 115 -14.14 0.73 -13.11
N GLN A 116 -14.71 1.81 -13.61
CA GLN A 116 -14.94 3.02 -12.81
C GLN A 116 -16.27 2.91 -12.07
N GLY A 117 -16.22 2.70 -10.75
CA GLY A 117 -17.41 2.50 -9.93
C GLY A 117 -17.10 1.87 -8.57
N PRO A 118 -18.14 1.66 -7.73
CA PRO A 118 -17.97 0.94 -6.48
C PRO A 118 -17.56 -0.52 -6.76
N SER A 119 -16.85 -1.14 -5.82
CA SER A 119 -16.39 -2.52 -5.95
C SER A 119 -17.53 -3.54 -6.12
N SER A 120 -18.76 -3.19 -5.74
CA SER A 120 -19.96 -4.01 -5.95
C SER A 120 -20.27 -4.33 -7.42
N VAL A 121 -19.65 -3.63 -8.39
CA VAL A 121 -19.78 -4.00 -9.82
C VAL A 121 -18.86 -5.16 -10.22
N VAL A 122 -17.77 -5.40 -9.47
CA VAL A 122 -16.73 -6.38 -9.80
C VAL A 122 -17.27 -7.80 -10.02
N PRO A 123 -18.20 -8.33 -9.19
CA PRO A 123 -18.73 -9.69 -9.39
C PRO A 123 -19.45 -9.88 -10.73
N ALA A 124 -20.15 -8.87 -11.24
CA ALA A 124 -20.84 -8.95 -12.54
C ALA A 124 -19.88 -8.86 -13.73
N GLU A 125 -18.71 -8.27 -13.49
CA GLU A 125 -17.74 -7.90 -14.52
C GLU A 125 -16.51 -8.83 -14.54
N THR A 126 -16.44 -9.79 -13.61
CA THR A 126 -15.34 -10.75 -13.47
C THR A 126 -15.87 -12.15 -13.73
N VAL A 127 -15.17 -12.90 -14.60
CA VAL A 127 -15.52 -14.29 -14.84
C VAL A 127 -15.24 -15.09 -13.56
N PRO A 128 -16.21 -15.87 -13.03
CA PRO A 128 -15.95 -16.74 -11.88
C PRO A 128 -14.80 -17.72 -12.16
N ASP A 129 -14.05 -18.08 -11.12
CA ASP A 129 -12.91 -19.02 -11.21
C ASP A 129 -11.94 -18.69 -12.37
N SER A 130 -11.59 -17.41 -12.54
CA SER A 130 -10.72 -16.97 -13.64
C SER A 130 -9.42 -16.33 -13.19
N CYS A 131 -9.40 -15.73 -12.00
CA CYS A 131 -8.25 -15.00 -11.49
C CYS A 131 -7.26 -15.92 -10.79
N ARG A 132 -5.97 -15.70 -10.98
CA ARG A 132 -4.93 -16.33 -10.15
C ARG A 132 -4.45 -15.43 -9.02
N PHE A 133 -4.67 -14.12 -9.14
CA PHE A 133 -4.22 -13.14 -8.16
C PHE A 133 -5.23 -12.00 -8.04
N VAL A 134 -5.69 -11.75 -6.81
CA VAL A 134 -6.64 -10.67 -6.48
C VAL A 134 -6.06 -9.79 -5.39
N HIS A 135 -6.01 -8.47 -5.61
CA HIS A 135 -5.61 -7.47 -4.61
C HIS A 135 -6.81 -6.59 -4.22
N ILE A 136 -7.08 -6.46 -2.91
CA ILE A 136 -8.16 -5.63 -2.36
C ILE A 136 -7.54 -4.53 -1.48
N ASP A 137 -7.74 -3.28 -1.89
CA ASP A 137 -7.21 -2.05 -1.30
C ASP A 137 -8.15 -0.83 -1.56
N ALA A 138 -9.47 -1.06 -1.51
CA ALA A 138 -10.48 -0.04 -1.83
C ALA A 138 -11.07 0.67 -0.60
N SER A 139 -12.02 0.03 0.08
CA SER A 139 -12.76 0.61 1.20
C SER A 139 -12.16 0.21 2.54
N HIS A 140 -12.30 1.06 3.55
CA HIS A 140 -11.91 0.76 4.93
C HIS A 140 -13.08 0.35 5.84
N LEU A 141 -14.30 0.35 5.29
CA LEU A 141 -15.52 -0.06 5.99
C LEU A 141 -15.71 -1.57 5.89
N TYR A 142 -16.15 -2.17 7.00
CA TYR A 142 -16.30 -3.61 7.15
C TYR A 142 -17.17 -4.24 6.06
N GLU A 143 -18.32 -3.64 5.76
CA GLU A 143 -19.33 -4.19 4.84
C GLU A 143 -18.76 -4.34 3.42
N HIS A 144 -18.09 -3.31 2.93
CA HIS A 144 -17.46 -3.35 1.60
C HIS A 144 -16.33 -4.37 1.53
N VAL A 145 -15.46 -4.41 2.55
CA VAL A 145 -14.34 -5.37 2.58
C VAL A 145 -14.86 -6.81 2.69
N TYR A 146 -15.94 -7.03 3.45
CA TYR A 146 -16.58 -8.32 3.57
C TYR A 146 -17.08 -8.83 2.21
N ASP A 147 -17.75 -7.97 1.46
CA ASP A 147 -18.27 -8.28 0.12
C ASP A 147 -17.13 -8.47 -0.89
N ASP A 148 -16.11 -7.61 -0.86
CA ASP A 148 -14.93 -7.70 -1.72
C ASP A 148 -14.16 -9.02 -1.51
N ILE A 149 -14.00 -9.46 -0.26
CA ILE A 149 -13.41 -10.77 0.05
C ILE A 149 -14.27 -11.91 -0.52
N GLY A 150 -15.60 -11.76 -0.54
CA GLY A 150 -16.51 -12.71 -1.18
C GLY A 150 -16.31 -12.76 -2.68
N ALA A 151 -16.30 -11.60 -3.32
CA ALA A 151 -16.04 -11.47 -4.75
C ALA A 151 -14.67 -12.06 -5.15
N ALA A 152 -13.64 -11.83 -4.34
CA ALA A 152 -12.31 -12.41 -4.56
C ALA A 152 -12.32 -13.93 -4.46
N ARG A 153 -13.08 -14.50 -3.51
CA ARG A 153 -13.23 -15.95 -3.40
C ARG A 153 -13.86 -16.55 -4.67
N ASP A 154 -14.92 -15.92 -5.17
CA ASP A 154 -15.66 -16.41 -6.34
C ASP A 154 -14.88 -16.20 -7.65
N ALA A 155 -14.00 -15.20 -7.69
CA ALA A 155 -13.15 -14.92 -8.85
C ALA A 155 -11.90 -15.81 -8.92
N LEU A 156 -11.38 -16.29 -7.79
CA LEU A 156 -10.10 -17.01 -7.74
C LEU A 156 -10.21 -18.47 -8.21
N LEU A 157 -9.30 -18.85 -9.11
CA LEU A 157 -8.99 -20.23 -9.44
C LEU A 157 -8.44 -21.01 -8.22
N PRO A 158 -8.52 -22.35 -8.23
CA PRO A 158 -7.77 -23.18 -7.30
C PRO A 158 -6.26 -22.84 -7.31
N GLY A 159 -5.68 -22.66 -6.13
CA GLY A 159 -4.31 -22.23 -5.90
C GLY A 159 -4.09 -20.72 -6.04
N GLY A 160 -5.16 -19.97 -6.31
CA GLY A 160 -5.15 -18.51 -6.41
C GLY A 160 -4.84 -17.82 -5.08
N VAL A 161 -4.35 -16.59 -5.17
CA VAL A 161 -3.93 -15.79 -4.01
C VAL A 161 -4.78 -14.52 -3.93
N VAL A 162 -5.33 -14.26 -2.73
CA VAL A 162 -5.90 -12.97 -2.37
C VAL A 162 -4.93 -12.19 -1.48
N VAL A 163 -4.85 -10.89 -1.71
CA VAL A 163 -4.07 -9.95 -0.90
C VAL A 163 -5.01 -8.87 -0.36
N LEU A 164 -5.07 -8.74 0.95
CA LEU A 164 -5.90 -7.77 1.65
C LEU A 164 -5.00 -6.69 2.25
N ASP A 165 -5.17 -5.43 1.82
CA ASP A 165 -4.43 -4.32 2.38
C ASP A 165 -4.95 -3.88 3.75
N ASP A 166 -4.16 -3.09 4.46
CA ASP A 166 -4.49 -2.41 5.72
C ASP A 166 -5.17 -3.22 6.85
N PHE A 167 -5.10 -4.55 6.85
CA PHE A 167 -5.70 -5.42 7.88
C PHE A 167 -5.14 -5.23 9.31
N ARG A 168 -4.17 -4.33 9.50
CA ARG A 168 -3.56 -3.98 10.80
C ARG A 168 -3.47 -2.48 11.06
N SER A 169 -3.99 -1.65 10.14
CA SER A 169 -3.95 -0.20 10.30
C SER A 169 -5.00 0.22 11.33
N GLU A 170 -4.65 1.12 12.24
CA GLU A 170 -5.52 1.46 13.38
C GLU A 170 -6.81 2.18 12.96
N HIS A 171 -6.76 2.90 11.83
CA HIS A 171 -7.85 3.73 11.32
C HIS A 171 -8.79 2.93 10.42
N THR A 172 -8.45 1.67 10.15
CA THR A 172 -9.20 0.74 9.29
C THR A 172 -9.67 -0.50 10.07
N PRO A 173 -10.30 -0.36 11.26
CA PRO A 173 -10.69 -1.52 12.06
C PRO A 173 -11.67 -2.44 11.33
N GLY A 174 -12.50 -1.90 10.42
CA GLY A 174 -13.41 -2.69 9.58
C GLY A 174 -12.68 -3.70 8.69
N VAL A 175 -11.56 -3.31 8.10
CA VAL A 175 -10.70 -4.19 7.29
C VAL A 175 -10.14 -5.32 8.14
N SER A 176 -9.65 -4.99 9.34
CA SER A 176 -9.11 -5.98 10.28
C SER A 176 -10.18 -7.02 10.66
N VAL A 177 -11.39 -6.57 10.97
CA VAL A 177 -12.51 -7.44 11.34
C VAL A 177 -12.89 -8.35 10.16
N ALA A 178 -13.10 -7.80 8.97
CA ALA A 178 -13.50 -8.56 7.79
C ALA A 178 -12.44 -9.60 7.37
N ALA A 179 -11.15 -9.24 7.40
CA ALA A 179 -10.06 -10.15 7.06
C ALA A 179 -9.97 -11.33 8.04
N TRP A 180 -10.03 -11.08 9.35
CA TRP A 180 -9.96 -12.15 10.35
C TRP A 180 -11.26 -12.97 10.43
N GLU A 181 -12.41 -12.36 10.20
CA GLU A 181 -13.66 -13.11 10.02
C GLU A 181 -13.55 -14.07 8.83
N ALA A 182 -13.03 -13.61 7.68
CA ALA A 182 -12.85 -14.47 6.53
C ALA A 182 -11.97 -15.68 6.83
N VAL A 183 -10.93 -15.50 7.65
CA VAL A 183 -10.05 -16.58 8.11
C VAL A 183 -10.81 -17.56 9.02
N LEU A 184 -11.51 -17.04 10.02
CA LEU A 184 -12.10 -17.84 11.10
C LEU A 184 -13.42 -18.52 10.69
N THR A 185 -14.18 -17.93 9.77
CA THR A 185 -15.55 -18.36 9.46
C THR A 185 -15.79 -18.64 7.98
N ARG A 186 -14.99 -18.08 7.07
CA ARG A 186 -15.20 -18.20 5.60
C ARG A 186 -14.10 -18.98 4.87
N GLY A 187 -13.21 -19.65 5.62
CA GLY A 187 -12.25 -20.61 5.10
C GLY A 187 -11.00 -20.01 4.43
N LEU A 188 -10.79 -18.69 4.53
CA LEU A 188 -9.56 -18.08 4.05
C LEU A 188 -8.38 -18.59 4.88
N ARG A 189 -7.32 -19.07 4.23
CA ARG A 189 -6.13 -19.60 4.91
C ARG A 189 -4.95 -18.67 4.68
N PRO A 190 -4.40 -18.04 5.74
CA PRO A 190 -3.25 -17.16 5.60
C PRO A 190 -2.01 -17.90 5.09
N ILE A 191 -1.36 -17.38 4.06
CA ILE A 191 -0.04 -17.82 3.61
C ILE A 191 1.02 -17.04 4.40
N CYS A 192 0.99 -15.71 4.30
CA CYS A 192 1.89 -14.84 5.05
C CYS A 192 1.30 -13.46 5.32
N LEU A 193 1.90 -12.74 6.27
CA LEU A 193 1.60 -11.35 6.57
C LEU A 193 2.83 -10.49 6.32
N SER A 194 2.62 -9.34 5.69
CA SER A 194 3.58 -8.23 5.74
C SER A 194 3.24 -7.31 6.92
N THR A 195 3.72 -6.06 6.89
CA THR A 195 3.33 -5.09 7.92
C THR A 195 1.88 -4.66 7.75
N GLN A 196 1.44 -4.43 6.50
CA GLN A 196 0.12 -3.89 6.16
C GLN A 196 -0.78 -4.88 5.43
N LYS A 197 -0.23 -5.92 4.77
CA LYS A 197 -1.01 -6.84 3.93
C LYS A 197 -1.11 -8.26 4.49
N LEU A 198 -2.28 -8.88 4.32
CA LEU A 198 -2.51 -10.31 4.52
C LEU A 198 -2.57 -10.99 3.17
N TYR A 199 -1.74 -12.00 2.96
CA TYR A 199 -1.74 -12.85 1.76
C TYR A 199 -2.37 -14.18 2.13
N GLY A 200 -3.40 -14.60 1.39
CA GLY A 200 -4.16 -15.80 1.70
C GLY A 200 -4.60 -16.57 0.46
N THR A 201 -5.09 -17.78 0.69
CA THR A 201 -5.70 -18.65 -0.33
C THR A 201 -6.83 -19.44 0.31
N TRP A 202 -7.77 -19.96 -0.49
CA TRP A 202 -8.79 -20.90 0.01
C TRP A 202 -8.35 -22.37 -0.07
N ASP A 203 -7.20 -22.65 -0.69
CA ASP A 203 -6.60 -23.99 -0.78
C ASP A 203 -5.60 -24.29 0.35
N ASP A 204 -4.76 -25.32 0.20
CA ASP A 204 -3.68 -25.60 1.14
C ASP A 204 -2.56 -24.54 1.04
N PRO A 205 -2.31 -23.72 2.08
CA PRO A 205 -1.23 -22.74 2.07
C PRO A 205 0.16 -23.38 2.25
N GLY A 206 0.24 -24.65 2.69
CA GLY A 206 1.47 -25.32 3.10
C GLY A 206 2.62 -25.24 2.09
N PRO A 207 2.40 -25.60 0.80
CA PRO A 207 3.44 -25.51 -0.22
C PRO A 207 3.99 -24.09 -0.40
N ALA A 208 3.10 -23.09 -0.50
CA ALA A 208 3.52 -21.69 -0.62
C ALA A 208 4.26 -21.21 0.63
N GLN A 209 3.83 -21.62 1.82
CA GLN A 209 4.52 -21.29 3.07
C GLN A 209 5.93 -21.86 3.13
N GLU A 210 6.12 -23.13 2.78
CA GLU A 210 7.44 -23.77 2.81
C GLU A 210 8.39 -23.15 1.79
N GLU A 211 7.92 -22.91 0.57
CA GLU A 211 8.70 -22.26 -0.48
C GLU A 211 9.06 -20.82 -0.09
N LEU A 212 8.14 -20.06 0.50
CA LEU A 212 8.41 -18.69 0.97
C LEU A 212 9.46 -18.69 2.08
N LEU A 213 9.31 -19.59 3.06
CA LEU A 213 10.25 -19.73 4.16
C LEU A 213 11.64 -20.12 3.68
N ALA A 214 11.75 -20.94 2.63
CA ALA A 214 13.01 -21.27 1.98
C ALA A 214 13.58 -20.05 1.24
N ALA A 215 12.76 -19.34 0.46
CA ALA A 215 13.17 -18.18 -0.34
C ALA A 215 13.66 -17.00 0.50
N VAL A 216 13.11 -16.81 1.69
CA VAL A 216 13.53 -15.73 2.61
C VAL A 216 14.54 -16.19 3.66
N ARG A 217 14.90 -17.47 3.67
CA ARG A 217 15.95 -18.00 4.56
C ARG A 217 17.29 -17.39 4.19
N GLY A 218 17.95 -16.75 5.15
CA GLY A 218 19.24 -16.11 4.94
C GLY A 218 19.17 -14.69 4.37
N ARG A 219 17.98 -14.17 4.05
CA ARG A 219 17.82 -12.74 3.77
C ARG A 219 18.09 -11.92 5.02
N GLU A 220 19.02 -10.98 4.90
CA GLU A 220 19.38 -10.09 6.01
C GLU A 220 18.54 -8.80 6.04
N ASP A 221 17.83 -8.49 4.96
CA ASP A 221 17.06 -7.26 4.74
C ASP A 221 15.60 -7.32 5.22
N CYS A 222 15.12 -8.50 5.62
CA CYS A 222 13.82 -8.67 6.27
C CYS A 222 13.92 -9.48 7.57
N ARG A 223 12.98 -9.30 8.49
CA ARG A 223 12.77 -10.15 9.66
C ARG A 223 11.69 -11.18 9.32
N LEU A 224 11.99 -12.43 9.60
CA LEU A 224 11.06 -13.55 9.50
C LEU A 224 10.64 -13.99 10.91
N SER A 225 9.36 -14.28 11.09
CA SER A 225 8.86 -15.02 12.26
C SER A 225 7.70 -15.91 11.84
N VAL A 226 7.47 -16.99 12.58
CA VAL A 226 6.34 -17.90 12.38
C VAL A 226 5.58 -17.99 13.69
N GLN A 227 4.27 -17.89 13.63
CA GLN A 227 3.38 -17.99 14.79
C GLN A 227 2.25 -18.97 14.51
N GLN A 228 1.69 -19.55 15.57
CA GLN A 228 0.46 -20.33 15.50
C GLN A 228 -0.65 -19.50 16.12
N ALA A 229 -1.75 -19.29 15.40
CA ALA A 229 -2.94 -18.64 15.93
C ALA A 229 -4.19 -19.19 15.28
N ALA A 230 -5.22 -19.48 16.08
CA ALA A 230 -6.51 -20.00 15.62
C ALA A 230 -6.40 -21.22 14.68
N GLY A 231 -5.45 -22.12 14.92
CA GLY A 231 -5.23 -23.30 14.08
C GLY A 231 -4.46 -23.06 12.78
N HIS A 232 -4.02 -21.82 12.52
CA HIS A 232 -3.23 -21.46 11.35
C HIS A 232 -1.77 -21.20 11.71
N ARG A 233 -0.87 -21.71 10.87
CA ARG A 233 0.51 -21.25 10.81
C ARG A 233 0.54 -19.91 10.07
N ILE A 234 1.07 -18.88 10.71
CA ILE A 234 1.16 -17.53 10.18
C ILE A 234 2.63 -17.18 9.98
N VAL A 235 3.07 -17.17 8.73
CA VAL A 235 4.39 -16.66 8.34
C VAL A 235 4.33 -15.14 8.32
N ARG A 236 5.26 -14.47 9.01
CA ARG A 236 5.28 -13.00 9.12
C ARG A 236 6.60 -12.46 8.65
N LEU A 237 6.55 -11.50 7.74
CA LEU A 237 7.70 -10.78 7.24
C LEU A 237 7.59 -9.30 7.61
N LYS A 238 8.73 -8.71 7.94
CA LYS A 238 8.86 -7.27 8.18
C LYS A 238 10.14 -6.75 7.55
N SER A 239 10.05 -5.72 6.73
CA SER A 239 11.23 -5.06 6.17
C SER A 239 12.14 -4.51 7.27
N LYS A 240 13.45 -4.59 7.06
CA LYS A 240 14.43 -3.83 7.85
C LYS A 240 14.76 -2.53 7.13
N LYS A 241 15.33 -1.58 7.88
CA LYS A 241 15.84 -0.33 7.32
C LYS A 241 16.86 -0.65 6.22
N GLY A 242 16.67 -0.07 5.03
CA GLY A 242 17.56 -0.25 3.89
C GLY A 242 17.23 -1.43 2.98
N MET A 243 16.13 -2.17 3.23
CA MET A 243 15.60 -3.12 2.24
C MET A 243 15.36 -2.40 0.91
N GLN A 244 15.86 -2.98 -0.18
CA GLN A 244 15.70 -2.43 -1.52
C GLN A 244 14.46 -3.03 -2.17
N ALA A 245 13.77 -2.23 -2.98
CA ALA A 245 12.74 -2.73 -3.88
C ALA A 245 13.35 -3.72 -4.88
N PRO A 246 12.58 -4.72 -5.36
CA PRO A 246 13.00 -5.51 -6.50
C PRO A 246 13.24 -4.60 -7.73
N PRO A 247 14.14 -4.99 -8.65
CA PRO A 247 14.39 -4.20 -9.85
C PRO A 247 13.11 -3.99 -10.67
N PHE A 248 12.75 -2.73 -10.90
CA PHE A 248 11.60 -2.37 -11.73
C PHE A 248 12.05 -1.50 -12.90
N PRO A 249 11.64 -1.80 -14.16
CA PRO A 249 12.07 -1.01 -15.30
C PRO A 249 11.65 0.45 -15.22
N PRO A 250 12.48 1.37 -15.74
CA PRO A 250 12.10 2.76 -15.85
C PRO A 250 10.87 2.94 -16.75
N SER A 251 10.17 4.06 -16.58
CA SER A 251 9.09 4.44 -17.48
C SER A 251 9.64 4.88 -18.85
N ARG A 252 8.75 5.01 -19.85
CA ARG A 252 9.09 5.55 -21.18
C ARG A 252 9.57 7.01 -21.15
N TYR A 253 9.44 7.71 -20.02
CA TYR A 253 9.87 9.09 -19.82
C TYR A 253 11.22 9.22 -19.11
N ALA A 254 11.85 8.11 -18.68
CA ALA A 254 13.07 8.17 -17.87
C ALA A 254 14.24 8.87 -18.57
N SER A 255 14.37 8.71 -19.88
CA SER A 255 15.43 9.33 -20.70
C SER A 255 15.07 10.70 -21.26
N VAL A 256 13.84 11.17 -21.08
CA VAL A 256 13.40 12.49 -21.58
C VAL A 256 14.06 13.57 -20.71
N PRO A 257 14.74 14.60 -21.24
CA PRO A 257 15.30 15.67 -20.41
C PRO A 257 14.22 16.33 -19.55
N ASP A 258 14.48 16.58 -18.26
CA ASP A 258 13.54 17.33 -17.41
C ASP A 258 13.66 18.83 -17.73
N PRO A 259 12.63 19.47 -18.33
CA PRO A 259 12.69 20.90 -18.66
C PRO A 259 12.87 21.79 -17.42
N ALA A 260 12.52 21.29 -16.23
CA ALA A 260 12.69 22.03 -14.98
C ALA A 260 14.10 21.86 -14.36
N ALA A 261 14.82 20.79 -14.67
CA ALA A 261 16.24 20.65 -14.30
C ALA A 261 17.11 21.64 -15.10
N ASP A 262 16.67 22.05 -16.29
CA ASP A 262 17.35 23.05 -17.11
C ASP A 262 17.13 24.49 -16.59
N ARG A 263 15.95 24.75 -15.99
CA ARG A 263 15.63 26.06 -15.38
C ARG A 263 16.44 26.38 -14.14
N THR A 264 16.96 25.38 -13.42
CA THR A 264 17.86 25.61 -12.27
C THR A 264 19.29 25.93 -12.70
N LEU A 265 19.68 25.61 -13.95
CA LEU A 265 21.00 25.93 -14.52
C LEU A 265 21.05 27.32 -15.17
N THR A 266 19.90 27.91 -15.52
CA THR A 266 19.81 29.27 -16.07
C THR A 266 19.23 30.27 -15.07
N ARG A 267 19.89 30.48 -13.93
CA ARG A 267 19.75 31.74 -13.18
C ARG A 267 20.93 32.64 -13.51
N PRO A 268 20.71 33.86 -14.04
CA PRO A 268 21.78 34.85 -14.11
C PRO A 268 22.31 35.09 -12.70
N SER A 269 23.63 35.08 -12.54
CA SER A 269 24.30 35.50 -11.33
C SER A 269 23.94 36.97 -11.05
N GLY A 270 22.93 37.20 -10.20
CA GLY A 270 22.65 38.52 -9.65
C GLY A 270 23.85 39.02 -8.82
N PRO A 271 24.06 40.35 -8.72
CA PRO A 271 25.25 40.90 -8.08
C PRO A 271 25.32 40.51 -6.61
N ALA A 272 26.54 40.21 -6.15
CA ALA A 272 26.83 39.77 -4.79
C ALA A 272 26.38 40.81 -3.75
N ALA A 273 25.52 40.38 -2.83
CA ALA A 273 25.14 41.18 -1.67
C ALA A 273 26.32 41.29 -0.67
N PRO A 274 26.48 42.44 0.04
CA PRO A 274 27.63 42.67 0.90
C PRO A 274 27.58 41.82 2.18
N ARG A 275 28.73 41.26 2.55
CA ARG A 275 28.95 40.49 3.79
C ARG A 275 28.73 41.39 5.01
N ARG A 276 27.71 41.10 5.84
CA ARG A 276 27.55 41.68 7.19
C ARG A 276 27.95 40.68 8.26
N GLY A 277 28.77 41.15 9.20
CA GLY A 277 29.48 40.37 10.20
C GLY A 277 28.62 39.79 11.32
N ARG A 278 29.22 38.82 12.02
CA ARG A 278 28.68 38.07 13.17
C ARG A 278 28.32 38.99 14.34
N THR A 279 27.08 38.91 14.80
CA THR A 279 26.72 39.18 16.20
C THR A 279 25.75 38.10 16.69
N ARG A 280 26.18 37.37 17.72
CA ARG A 280 25.36 36.41 18.48
C ARG A 280 24.34 37.20 19.31
N ARG A 281 23.06 36.82 19.25
CA ARG A 281 22.11 37.07 20.34
C ARG A 281 21.32 35.81 20.65
N ILE A 282 21.39 35.44 21.91
CA ILE A 282 20.61 34.41 22.59
C ILE A 282 19.28 35.05 22.99
N ALA A 283 18.17 34.35 22.78
CA ALA A 283 16.94 34.59 23.51
C ALA A 283 16.22 33.24 23.66
N ALA A 284 16.00 32.89 24.93
CA ALA A 284 15.29 31.72 25.39
C ALA A 284 13.78 31.99 25.51
N ASP A 285 13.06 30.88 25.64
CA ASP A 285 11.73 30.71 26.24
C ASP A 285 10.52 31.28 25.50
N LEU A 286 9.68 30.36 24.99
CA LEU A 286 8.24 30.29 25.31
C LEU A 286 7.70 28.87 25.00
N LEU A 287 7.48 28.10 26.07
CA LEU A 287 6.58 26.94 26.24
C LEU A 287 5.87 27.18 27.60
N PRO A 288 4.77 26.50 28.01
CA PRO A 288 3.85 25.53 27.39
C PRO A 288 2.35 25.95 27.72
N PRO A 289 1.30 25.11 27.95
CA PRO A 289 1.26 24.01 28.94
C PRO A 289 0.45 22.75 28.55
N VAL A 290 1.05 21.58 28.78
CA VAL A 290 0.29 20.41 29.25
C VAL A 290 0.66 20.24 30.71
N LEU A 291 -0.33 20.17 31.61
CA LEU A 291 -0.12 19.81 33.00
C LEU A 291 -1.18 18.81 33.46
N THR A 292 -0.77 17.55 33.48
CA THR A 292 -1.36 16.44 34.22
C THR A 292 -1.06 16.62 35.72
N ARG A 293 -2.04 16.38 36.59
CA ARG A 293 -1.87 16.42 38.05
C ARG A 293 -1.40 15.08 38.62
N ALA A 294 -0.47 15.23 39.56
CA ALA A 294 -0.27 14.45 40.78
C ALA A 294 0.55 13.14 40.73
N ILE A 295 1.68 13.16 41.46
CA ILE A 295 1.98 12.39 42.69
C ILE A 295 3.51 12.25 42.81
N ARG A 296 4.14 12.77 43.89
CA ARG A 296 4.67 12.00 45.04
C ARG A 296 5.73 12.76 45.89
N SER A 297 5.51 12.67 47.20
CA SER A 297 6.46 12.51 48.31
C SER A 297 7.57 13.55 48.61
N ALA A 298 7.34 14.23 49.73
CA ALA A 298 8.04 14.03 51.00
C ALA A 298 9.46 14.60 51.22
N ARG A 299 9.49 15.37 52.33
CA ARG A 299 10.52 15.53 53.38
C ARG A 299 11.29 16.85 53.44
N ALA A 300 11.02 17.50 54.59
CA ALA A 300 11.84 18.39 55.41
C ALA A 300 11.76 19.89 55.10
N GLY A 301 11.38 20.78 56.02
CA GLY A 301 10.93 20.64 57.41
C GLY A 301 10.83 22.02 58.10
N ARG A 302 10.12 22.06 59.24
CA ARG A 302 10.05 23.12 60.29
C ARG A 302 9.33 24.41 59.86
N GLY A 303 8.16 24.77 60.40
CA GLY A 303 7.85 25.20 61.80
C GLY A 303 8.18 26.71 61.96
N PRO A 304 7.40 27.61 62.61
CA PRO A 304 6.42 27.47 63.72
C PRO A 304 4.99 27.97 63.31
N GLY A 305 3.86 27.85 64.02
CA GLY A 305 3.54 27.74 65.45
C GLY A 305 2.70 28.98 65.85
N ALA A 306 1.38 28.85 66.01
CA ALA A 306 0.54 29.74 66.84
C ALA A 306 -0.92 29.23 66.96
N ARG A 307 -1.24 28.77 68.18
CA ARG A 307 -2.55 28.69 68.86
C ARG A 307 -3.63 27.73 68.35
#